data_AF-B3FWV2-F1
#
_entry.id   AF-B3FWV2-F1
#
_cell.length_a   1.000
_cell.length_b   1.000
_cell.length_c   1.000
_cell.angle_alpha   90.00
_cell.angle_beta   90.00
_cell.angle_gamma   90.00
#
_symmetry.space_group_name_H-M   'P 1'
#
loop_
_entity.id
_entity.type
_entity.pdbx_description
1 polymer ?
#
loop_
_entity_poly.entity_id
_entity_poly.type
_entity_poly.pdbx_seq_one_letter_code
_entity_poly.pdbx_strand_id
1 'polypeptide(L)'
;FGDVLLATGGPLRLQVWDQDSGWDDDLLGTCDQAPKSGSHEARCNLKHGHLKFRYHARCLPHLGGGTCLDYVPQMLLGEPPGNRSGAVW
;
A
#
# COMPACT_ATOMS: atom_id res chain seq x y z
N PHE A 1 3.93 -13.58 23.83
CA PHE A 1 3.82 -12.89 22.54
C PHE A 1 2.62 -11.96 22.63
N GLY A 2 2.85 -10.65 22.48
CA GLY A 2 1.80 -9.64 22.61
C GLY A 2 1.43 -9.08 21.25
N ASP A 3 0.19 -8.63 21.12
CA ASP A 3 -0.33 -8.04 19.89
C ASP A 3 0.40 -6.73 19.60
N VAL A 4 1.11 -6.68 18.47
CA VAL A 4 1.65 -5.42 17.95
C VAL A 4 0.55 -4.78 17.12
N LEU A 5 0.04 -3.66 17.58
CA LEU A 5 -0.86 -2.82 16.80
C LEU A 5 -0.06 -2.23 15.64
N LEU A 6 -0.10 -2.87 14.47
CA LEU A 6 0.47 -2.34 13.24
C LEU A 6 -0.25 -1.02 12.93
N ALA A 7 0.48 0.08 13.08
CA ALA A 7 -0.05 1.43 12.90
C ALA A 7 -0.79 1.53 11.56
N THR A 8 -2.11 1.68 11.61
CA THR A 8 -2.93 2.08 10.48
C THR A 8 -2.54 3.52 10.16
N GLY A 9 -1.57 3.69 9.24
CA GLY A 9 -0.90 4.96 8.90
C GLY A 9 -1.78 6.06 8.29
N GLY A 10 -3.07 6.10 8.64
CA GLY A 10 -4.05 7.04 8.12
C GLY A 10 -4.47 6.72 6.67
N PRO A 11 -5.41 7.49 6.13
CA PRO A 11 -5.73 7.43 4.70
C PRO A 11 -4.58 8.00 3.87
N LEU A 12 -4.47 7.54 2.63
CA LEU A 12 -3.79 8.27 1.57
C LEU A 12 -4.67 9.46 1.19
N ARG A 13 -4.35 10.64 1.74
CA ARG A 13 -5.01 11.90 1.41
C ARG A 13 -4.39 12.51 0.17
N LEU A 14 -5.23 12.82 -0.82
CA LEU A 14 -4.86 13.59 -2.00
C LEU A 14 -5.50 14.97 -1.93
N GLN A 15 -4.77 15.98 -2.34
CA GLN A 15 -5.25 17.35 -2.48
C GLN A 15 -4.88 17.86 -3.86
N VAL A 16 -5.82 18.54 -4.50
CA VAL A 16 -5.61 19.23 -5.77
C VAL A 16 -5.65 20.72 -5.46
N TRP A 17 -4.56 21.39 -5.77
CA TRP A 17 -4.37 22.83 -5.55
C TRP A 17 -4.25 23.53 -6.90
N ASP A 18 -4.87 24.69 -7.02
CA ASP A 18 -4.55 25.66 -8.05
C ASP A 18 -3.44 26.56 -7.51
N GLN A 19 -2.43 26.81 -8.32
CA GLN A 19 -1.31 27.63 -7.90
C GLN A 19 -1.49 29.04 -8.42
N ASP A 20 -1.49 30.01 -7.51
CA ASP A 20 -1.59 31.43 -7.82
C ASP A 20 -0.26 32.17 -7.58
N SER A 21 -0.25 33.49 -7.76
CA SER A 21 0.96 34.31 -7.62
C SER A 21 1.28 34.66 -6.16
N GLY A 22 1.63 33.66 -5.36
CA GLY A 22 2.36 33.87 -4.11
C GLY A 22 1.82 33.14 -2.88
N TRP A 23 0.75 33.66 -2.28
CA TRP A 23 0.29 33.28 -0.92
C TRP A 23 -1.16 32.78 -0.86
N ASP A 24 -1.82 32.70 -2.01
CA ASP A 24 -3.26 32.48 -2.15
C ASP A 24 -3.63 31.22 -2.95
N ASP A 25 -2.75 30.21 -2.97
CA ASP A 25 -3.05 28.93 -3.61
C ASP A 25 -4.40 28.33 -3.15
N ASP A 26 -5.25 28.03 -4.12
CA ASP A 26 -6.63 27.60 -3.89
C ASP A 26 -6.74 26.07 -3.80
N LEU A 27 -7.31 25.55 -2.71
CA LEU A 27 -7.62 24.12 -2.59
C LEU A 27 -8.86 23.76 -3.42
N LEU A 28 -8.64 23.22 -4.62
CA LEU A 28 -9.70 22.77 -5.54
C LEU A 28 -10.46 21.54 -5.03
N GLY A 29 -9.81 20.70 -4.23
CA GLY A 29 -10.50 19.65 -3.49
C GLY A 29 -9.57 18.62 -2.85
N THR A 30 -10.16 17.75 -2.02
CA THR A 30 -9.44 16.70 -1.30
C THR A 30 -10.22 15.39 -1.31
N CYS A 31 -9.50 14.28 -1.26
CA CYS A 31 -10.09 12.97 -1.06
C CYS A 31 -9.16 12.07 -0.25
N ASP A 32 -9.76 11.15 0.50
CA ASP A 32 -9.05 10.15 1.27
C ASP A 32 -9.27 8.77 0.64
N GLN A 33 -8.20 8.00 0.47
CA GLN A 33 -8.26 6.59 0.10
C GLN A 33 -7.71 5.73 1.23
N ALA A 34 -8.35 4.60 1.51
CA ALA A 34 -7.78 3.56 2.35
C ALA A 34 -6.93 2.62 1.46
N PRO A 35 -5.58 2.73 1.48
CA PRO A 35 -4.76 1.96 0.54
C PRO A 35 -4.86 0.48 0.83
N LYS A 36 -4.87 -0.33 -0.23
CA LYS A 36 -4.78 -1.79 -0.15
C LYS A 36 -3.54 -2.30 -0.89
N SER A 37 -2.99 -3.43 -0.44
CA SER A 37 -1.89 -4.08 -1.13
C SER A 37 -2.22 -4.37 -2.60
N GLY A 38 -1.23 -4.35 -3.48
CA GLY A 38 -1.40 -4.55 -4.93
C GLY A 38 -1.47 -3.25 -5.72
N SER A 39 -1.81 -3.36 -7.00
CA SER A 39 -1.95 -2.25 -7.94
C SER A 39 -3.41 -1.84 -8.05
N HIS A 40 -3.68 -0.55 -7.86
CA HIS A 40 -5.05 -0.01 -7.84
C HIS A 40 -5.13 1.24 -8.70
N GLU A 41 -6.21 1.35 -9.46
CA GLU A 41 -6.62 2.59 -10.11
C GLU A 41 -7.76 3.21 -9.30
N ALA A 42 -7.64 4.49 -8.98
CA ALA A 42 -8.59 5.22 -8.16
C ALA A 42 -9.00 6.54 -8.83
N ARG A 43 -10.21 6.98 -8.50
CA ARG A 43 -10.79 8.23 -8.97
C ARG A 43 -11.37 9.00 -7.79
N CYS A 44 -11.00 10.26 -7.69
CA CYS A 44 -11.60 11.21 -6.76
C CYS A 44 -12.42 12.22 -7.53
N ASN A 45 -13.73 12.28 -7.25
CA ASN A 45 -14.58 13.33 -7.77
C ASN A 45 -14.37 14.59 -6.92
N LEU A 46 -14.12 15.71 -7.58
CA LEU A 46 -13.92 17.02 -6.95
C LEU A 46 -15.20 17.85 -7.13
N LYS A 47 -15.23 19.08 -6.57
CA LYS A 47 -16.35 20.02 -6.82
C LYS A 47 -16.56 20.25 -8.32
N HIS A 48 -15.46 20.35 -9.06
CA HIS A 48 -15.45 20.44 -10.52
C HIS A 48 -14.45 19.41 -11.07
N GLY A 49 -14.93 18.51 -11.94
CA GLY A 49 -14.09 17.48 -12.55
C GLY A 49 -13.70 16.33 -11.59
N HIS A 50 -12.58 15.68 -11.89
CA HIS A 50 -12.10 14.53 -11.13
C HIS A 50 -10.58 14.32 -11.30
N LEU A 51 -9.95 13.77 -10.26
CA LEU A 51 -8.57 13.28 -10.29
C LEU A 51 -8.59 11.76 -10.50
N LYS A 52 -7.88 11.25 -11.51
CA LYS A 52 -7.58 9.82 -11.68
C LYS A 52 -6.11 9.56 -11.36
N PHE A 53 -5.82 8.50 -10.63
CA PHE A 53 -4.47 8.12 -10.29
C PHE A 53 -4.34 6.62 -10.08
N ARG A 54 -3.10 6.13 -10.12
CA ARG A 54 -2.76 4.73 -9.85
C ARG A 54 -1.75 4.66 -8.72
N TYR A 55 -1.92 3.71 -7.81
CA TYR A 55 -0.96 3.42 -6.76
C TYR A 55 -0.63 1.93 -6.71
N HIS A 56 0.57 1.61 -6.21
CA HIS A 56 0.99 0.24 -5.93
C HIS A 56 1.51 0.17 -4.49
N ALA A 57 0.83 -0.59 -3.64
CA ALA A 57 1.25 -0.83 -2.26
C ALA A 57 1.76 -2.26 -2.14
N ARG A 58 3.03 -2.43 -1.78
CA ARG A 58 3.64 -3.76 -1.63
C ARG A 58 3.75 -4.09 -0.15
N CYS A 59 3.24 -5.27 0.23
CA CYS A 59 3.48 -5.77 1.58
C CYS A 59 4.97 -6.09 1.78
N LEU A 60 5.44 -5.90 3.01
CA LEU A 60 6.77 -6.31 3.41
C LEU A 60 6.93 -7.83 3.37
N PRO A 61 8.17 -8.34 3.34
CA PRO A 61 8.45 -9.76 3.54
C PRO A 61 7.63 -10.38 4.67
N HIS A 62 7.11 -11.57 4.43
CA HIS A 62 6.26 -12.34 5.33
C HIS A 62 4.88 -11.75 5.67
N LEU A 63 4.49 -10.66 5.04
CA LEU A 63 3.18 -10.05 5.23
C LEU A 63 2.35 -10.14 3.95
N GLY A 64 1.05 -10.34 4.10
CA GLY A 64 0.08 -10.40 3.02
C GLY A 64 -1.30 -9.92 3.46
N GLY A 65 -2.29 -10.20 2.61
CA GLY A 65 -3.64 -9.66 2.79
C GLY A 65 -3.76 -8.21 2.36
N GLY A 66 -4.99 -7.74 2.21
CA GLY A 66 -5.28 -6.41 1.66
C GLY A 66 -4.67 -5.25 2.46
N THR A 67 -4.37 -5.44 3.74
CA THR A 67 -3.75 -4.43 4.61
C THR A 67 -2.37 -4.85 5.12
N CYS A 68 -1.77 -5.90 4.56
CA CYS A 68 -0.46 -6.41 4.98
C CYS A 68 -0.40 -6.82 6.47
N LEU A 69 -1.53 -7.28 7.03
CA LEU A 69 -1.62 -7.73 8.43
C LEU A 69 -1.58 -9.25 8.55
N ASP A 70 -1.76 -9.98 7.45
CA ASP A 70 -1.76 -11.44 7.46
C ASP A 70 -0.32 -11.94 7.39
N TYR A 71 0.03 -12.90 8.24
CA TYR A 71 1.30 -13.60 8.12
C TYR A 71 1.27 -14.51 6.88
N VAL A 72 2.30 -14.41 6.03
CA VAL A 72 2.50 -15.27 4.87
C VAL A 72 3.93 -15.83 4.93
N PRO A 73 4.13 -17.15 5.11
CA PRO A 73 5.49 -17.71 5.09
C PRO A 73 6.13 -17.47 3.71
N GLN A 74 7.35 -16.92 3.69
CA GLN A 74 8.11 -16.84 2.45
C GLN A 74 8.64 -18.23 2.15
N MET A 75 8.08 -18.87 1.14
CA MET A 75 8.72 -20.05 0.55
C MET A 75 9.99 -19.57 -0.15
N LEU A 76 11.12 -20.21 0.16
CA LEU A 76 12.31 -20.08 -0.67
C LEU A 76 11.89 -20.45 -2.10
N LEU A 77 12.16 -19.57 -3.06
CA LEU A 77 12.10 -19.92 -4.47
C LEU A 77 13.26 -20.88 -4.75
N GLY A 78 13.02 -22.15 -4.44
CA GLY A 78 13.94 -23.26 -4.57
C GLY A 78 13.17 -24.54 -4.25
N GLU A 79 13.44 -25.60 -5.00
CA GLU A 79 12.81 -26.92 -4.83
C GLU A 79 12.72 -27.30 -3.35
N PRO A 80 11.63 -27.95 -2.91
CA PRO A 80 11.56 -28.46 -1.55
C PRO A 80 12.80 -29.32 -1.29
N PRO A 81 13.54 -29.13 -0.17
CA PRO A 81 14.67 -29.99 0.16
C PRO A 81 14.11 -31.41 0.34
N GLY A 82 14.31 -32.22 -0.70
CA GLY A 82 13.45 -33.36 -0.99
C GLY A 82 14.13 -34.40 -1.87
N ASN A 83 15.44 -34.61 -1.70
CA ASN A 83 15.95 -35.98 -1.58
C ASN A 83 16.94 -36.05 -0.42
N ARG A 84 16.80 -37.08 0.41
CA ARG A 84 17.85 -37.44 1.36
C ARG A 84 19.06 -37.93 0.56
N SER A 85 20.02 -37.05 0.32
CA SER A 85 21.41 -37.39 -0.05
C SER A 85 22.34 -36.25 0.35
N GLY A 86 22.41 -35.95 1.66
CA GLY A 86 23.39 -35.02 2.21
C GLY A 86 24.04 -35.66 3.44
N ALA A 87 25.37 -35.74 3.45
CA ALA A 87 26.14 -36.42 4.48
C ALA A 87 25.79 -35.90 5.88
N VAL A 88 25.42 -36.83 6.76
CA VAL A 88 25.44 -36.64 8.20
C VAL A 88 26.89 -36.84 8.63
N TRP A 89 27.52 -35.81 9.18
CA TRP A 89 28.71 -35.98 10.03
C TRP A 89 28.25 -36.15 11.47
#